data_AF-A0A7S0BDU1-F1
#
_entry.id   AF-A0A7S0BDU1-F1
#
_cell.length_a   1.000
_cell.length_b   1.000
_cell.length_c   1.000
_cell.angle_alpha   90.00
_cell.angle_beta   90.00
_cell.angle_gamma   90.00
#
_symmetry.space_group_name_H-M   'P 1'
#
loop_
_entity.id
_entity.type
_entity.pdbx_description
1 polymer ?
#
loop_
_entity_poly.entity_id
_entity_poly.type
_entity_poly.pdbx_seq_one_letter_code
_entity_poly.pdbx_strand_id
1 'polypeptide(L)'
;MSKDQARRKRKVGDGNGDGTGLSNDVVDIQSKLEGGYVNEVTAKKGRNYKSLKQLAGSENFELLPPEVPTYYNIDSPPSTLPPKKYCDLTGFKANYTDPKTRLRFCSPEAFRFLRSLPEHRVQDFLSLRQAEARLK
;
A
#
# COMPACT_ATOMS: atom_id res chain seq x y z
N MET A 1 -49.13 22.56 -13.22
CA MET A 1 -48.49 21.26 -12.94
C MET A 1 -47.09 21.31 -13.55
N SER A 2 -46.06 21.62 -12.73
CA SER A 2 -45.05 20.65 -12.24
C SER A 2 -44.17 20.09 -13.38
N LYS A 3 -42.85 20.21 -13.43
CA LYS A 3 -41.80 20.59 -12.47
C LYS A 3 -40.53 20.95 -13.25
N ASP A 4 -39.86 21.99 -12.77
CA ASP A 4 -38.44 22.05 -12.47
C ASP A 4 -37.39 21.61 -13.51
N GLN A 5 -36.74 22.65 -14.03
CA GLN A 5 -35.34 22.69 -14.41
C GLN A 5 -34.44 22.17 -13.25
N ALA A 6 -33.31 21.52 -13.55
CA ALA A 6 -31.98 21.89 -12.99
C ALA A 6 -30.86 20.91 -13.39
N ARG A 7 -30.10 21.37 -14.39
CA ARG A 7 -28.67 21.16 -14.63
C ARG A 7 -27.83 21.08 -13.34
N ARG A 8 -27.26 19.92 -13.01
CA ARG A 8 -26.09 19.82 -12.09
C ARG A 8 -24.80 19.76 -12.90
N LYS A 9 -24.17 20.92 -13.09
CA LYS A 9 -22.77 21.07 -13.50
C LYS A 9 -22.02 21.78 -12.37
N ARG A 10 -20.75 21.39 -12.19
CA ARG A 10 -19.67 22.02 -11.37
C ARG A 10 -19.65 21.52 -9.91
N LYS A 11 -18.50 21.29 -9.28
CA LYS A 11 -17.26 22.07 -9.35
C LYS A 11 -16.07 21.26 -8.80
N VAL A 12 -14.98 21.18 -9.57
CA VAL A 12 -13.61 20.98 -9.08
C VAL A 12 -13.22 22.24 -8.32
N GLY A 13 -12.63 22.12 -7.14
CA GLY A 13 -12.17 23.27 -6.35
C GLY A 13 -11.32 22.85 -5.15
N ASP A 14 -10.02 23.01 -5.33
CA ASP A 14 -8.96 22.97 -4.33
C ASP A 14 -9.13 24.05 -3.26
N GLY A 15 -8.62 23.81 -2.05
CA GLY A 15 -8.61 24.79 -0.97
C GLY A 15 -7.67 24.41 0.18
N ASN A 16 -6.46 24.97 0.14
CA ASN A 16 -5.52 25.07 1.27
C ASN A 16 -6.16 25.81 2.45
N GLY A 17 -5.92 25.32 3.66
CA GLY A 17 -6.23 26.02 4.90
C GLY A 17 -4.95 26.16 5.72
N ASP A 18 -4.29 27.30 5.56
CA ASP A 18 -3.16 27.74 6.36
C ASP A 18 -3.65 28.00 7.80
N GLY A 19 -3.06 27.32 8.78
CA GLY A 19 -3.47 27.37 10.18
C GLY A 19 -2.28 27.61 11.09
N THR A 20 -1.75 28.83 11.07
CA THR A 20 -0.94 29.35 12.17
C THR A 20 -1.80 29.41 13.43
N GLY A 21 -1.55 28.52 14.38
CA GLY A 21 -2.25 28.47 15.67
C GLY A 21 -1.24 28.28 16.79
N LEU A 22 -0.58 29.37 17.16
CA LEU A 22 0.24 29.44 18.37
C LEU A 22 -0.62 29.15 19.60
N SER A 23 -0.01 28.41 20.53
CA SER A 23 -0.47 28.01 21.86
C SER A 23 -1.42 28.99 22.55
N ASN A 24 -2.64 28.55 22.87
CA ASN A 24 -3.57 29.26 23.76
C ASN A 24 -3.98 28.42 24.98
N ASP A 25 -3.18 27.43 25.37
CA ASP A 25 -3.49 26.57 26.52
C ASP A 25 -3.32 27.26 27.90
N VAL A 26 -2.75 28.46 27.95
CA VAL A 26 -2.37 29.12 29.22
C VAL A 26 -3.41 30.11 29.73
N VAL A 27 -4.34 30.59 28.90
CA VAL A 27 -5.24 31.71 29.27
C VAL A 27 -6.58 31.23 29.86
N ASP A 28 -6.88 29.93 29.80
CA ASP A 28 -8.22 29.38 30.08
C ASP A 28 -8.45 28.91 31.53
N ILE A 29 -7.48 29.13 32.43
CA ILE A 29 -7.54 28.61 33.81
C ILE A 29 -8.32 29.55 34.75
N GLN A 30 -8.50 30.82 34.41
CA GLN A 30 -8.93 31.84 35.38
C GLN A 30 -10.46 32.11 35.44
N SER A 31 -11.29 31.42 34.67
CA SER A 31 -12.74 31.69 34.57
C SER A 31 -13.67 30.65 35.23
N LYS A 32 -13.15 29.67 35.98
CA LYS A 32 -13.89 28.46 36.41
C LYS A 32 -14.55 28.47 37.80
N LEU A 33 -14.85 29.60 38.42
CA LEU A 33 -15.44 29.60 39.78
C LEU A 33 -16.82 30.22 39.97
N GLU A 34 -17.45 30.82 38.95
CA GLU A 34 -18.79 31.39 39.12
C GLU A 34 -19.68 31.12 37.91
N GLY A 35 -20.58 30.14 38.02
CA GLY A 35 -21.71 30.04 37.08
C GLY A 35 -22.09 28.62 36.64
N GLY A 36 -23.16 28.09 37.26
CA GLY A 36 -24.29 27.49 36.53
C GLY A 36 -24.07 26.20 35.73
N TYR A 37 -24.67 25.11 36.21
CA TYR A 37 -24.84 23.84 35.50
C TYR A 37 -25.78 24.00 34.28
N VAL A 38 -25.21 24.29 33.11
CA VAL A 38 -25.88 24.09 31.81
C VAL A 38 -25.23 22.89 31.13
N ASN A 39 -25.92 21.75 31.13
CA ASN A 39 -25.53 20.61 30.32
C ASN A 39 -25.84 20.92 28.85
N GLU A 40 -24.90 21.55 28.15
CA GLU A 40 -24.89 21.45 26.70
C GLU A 40 -24.49 20.01 26.37
N VAL A 41 -25.44 19.23 25.85
CA VAL A 41 -25.14 17.97 25.15
C VAL A 41 -24.44 18.37 23.84
N THR A 42 -23.23 18.89 23.93
CA THR A 42 -22.35 19.06 22.78
C THR A 42 -22.12 17.66 22.25
N ALA A 43 -22.72 17.37 21.10
CA ALA A 43 -22.56 16.11 20.39
C ALA A 43 -21.09 15.69 20.46
N LYS A 44 -20.81 14.53 21.06
CA LYS A 44 -19.47 13.95 21.10
C LYS A 44 -18.97 13.92 19.67
N LYS A 45 -18.11 14.87 19.30
CA LYS A 45 -17.58 14.99 17.94
C LYS A 45 -16.99 13.63 17.61
N GLY A 46 -17.59 12.97 16.62
CA GLY A 46 -17.21 11.61 16.26
C GLY A 46 -15.70 11.55 16.06
N ARG A 47 -15.06 10.51 16.58
CA ARG A 47 -13.61 10.31 16.42
C ARG A 47 -13.31 10.35 14.92
N ASN A 48 -12.61 11.40 14.49
CA ASN A 48 -12.14 11.51 13.12
C ASN A 48 -10.80 10.77 13.06
N TYR A 49 -10.82 9.60 12.42
CA TYR A 49 -9.62 8.82 12.18
C TYR A 49 -8.89 9.42 10.99
N LYS A 50 -7.67 9.93 11.21
CA LYS A 50 -6.79 10.37 10.12
C LYS A 50 -6.38 9.16 9.29
N SER A 51 -6.36 9.32 7.97
CA SER A 51 -5.82 8.29 7.08
C SER A 51 -4.30 8.14 7.26
N LEU A 52 -3.75 6.96 6.97
CA LEU A 52 -2.31 6.72 7.05
C LEU A 52 -1.50 7.72 6.23
N LYS A 53 -1.99 8.07 5.03
CA LYS A 53 -1.37 9.08 4.17
C LYS A 53 -1.30 10.46 4.85
N GLN A 54 -2.34 10.85 5.59
CA GLN A 54 -2.34 12.12 6.32
C GLN A 54 -1.41 12.08 7.53
N LEU A 55 -1.37 10.95 8.25
CA LEU A 55 -0.46 10.78 9.39
C LEU A 55 1.00 10.82 8.94
N ALA A 56 1.36 10.00 7.96
CA ALA A 56 2.71 9.96 7.41
C ALA A 56 3.13 11.28 6.74
N GLY A 57 2.19 12.07 6.21
CA GLY A 57 2.49 13.42 5.70
C GLY A 57 2.64 14.48 6.80
N SER A 58 2.07 14.25 7.99
CA SER A 58 2.21 15.14 9.15
C SER A 58 3.38 14.76 10.07
N GLU A 59 3.94 13.56 9.90
CA GLU A 59 5.13 13.12 10.59
C GLU A 59 6.35 13.76 9.92
N ASN A 60 6.97 14.72 10.61
CA ASN A 60 8.16 15.44 10.14
C ASN A 60 9.39 14.53 10.20
N PHE A 61 9.42 13.47 9.38
CA PHE A 61 10.49 12.45 9.37
C PHE A 61 11.89 13.04 9.13
N GLU A 62 11.98 14.19 8.46
CA GLU A 62 13.24 14.91 8.22
C GLU A 62 13.90 15.45 9.49
N LEU A 63 13.12 15.68 10.56
CA LEU A 63 13.64 16.16 11.85
C LEU A 63 14.10 15.00 12.74
N LEU A 64 13.78 13.76 12.39
CA LEU A 64 14.19 12.60 13.15
C LEU A 64 15.62 12.21 12.79
N PRO A 65 16.44 11.81 13.78
CA PRO A 65 17.75 11.22 13.52
C PRO A 65 17.62 9.98 12.61
N PRO A 66 18.61 9.72 11.73
CA PRO A 66 18.55 8.61 10.77
C PRO A 66 18.54 7.21 11.42
N GLU A 67 18.89 7.12 12.70
CA GLU A 67 18.86 5.88 13.49
C GLU A 67 17.44 5.49 13.92
N VAL A 68 16.49 6.43 13.91
CA VAL A 68 15.12 6.17 14.34
C VAL A 68 14.33 5.49 13.20
N PRO A 69 13.83 4.26 13.41
CA PRO A 69 13.04 3.59 12.39
C PRO A 69 11.73 4.34 12.15
N THR A 70 11.54 4.76 10.91
CA THR A 70 10.35 5.46 10.41
C THR A 70 9.47 4.48 9.65
N TYR A 71 8.16 4.76 9.51
CA TYR A 71 7.22 3.94 8.75
C TYR A 71 7.70 3.57 7.33
N TYR A 72 8.45 4.45 6.67
CA TYR A 72 9.04 4.21 5.34
C TYR A 72 10.35 3.41 5.34
N ASN A 73 11.04 3.33 6.48
CA ASN A 73 12.38 2.75 6.57
C ASN A 73 12.37 1.33 7.17
N ILE A 74 11.21 0.87 7.64
CA ILE A 74 11.04 -0.47 8.20
C ILE A 74 10.84 -1.51 7.09
N ASP A 75 11.93 -1.94 6.49
CA ASP A 75 11.91 -3.04 5.52
C ASP A 75 12.16 -4.40 6.21
N SER A 76 11.50 -5.44 5.69
CA SER A 76 11.78 -6.82 6.12
C SER A 76 13.15 -7.27 5.61
N PRO A 77 13.96 -7.99 6.41
CA PRO A 77 15.19 -8.57 5.93
C PRO A 77 14.91 -9.59 4.80
N PRO A 78 15.87 -9.81 3.89
CA PRO A 78 15.70 -10.82 2.84
C PRO A 78 15.54 -12.21 3.43
N SER A 79 14.83 -13.09 2.71
CA SER A 79 14.62 -14.47 3.17
C SER A 79 15.94 -15.24 3.21
N THR A 80 16.23 -15.88 4.35
CA THR A 80 17.42 -16.73 4.55
C THR A 80 17.21 -18.17 4.08
N LEU A 81 15.95 -18.61 3.95
CA LEU A 81 15.62 -19.97 3.56
C LEU A 81 15.61 -20.11 2.04
N PRO A 82 16.16 -21.20 1.49
CA PRO A 82 16.13 -21.43 0.05
C PRO A 82 14.68 -21.59 -0.45
N PRO A 83 14.30 -20.94 -1.55
CA PRO A 83 12.94 -21.02 -2.07
C PRO A 83 12.64 -22.42 -2.60
N LYS A 84 11.44 -22.92 -2.33
CA LYS A 84 10.95 -24.18 -2.89
C LYS A 84 10.72 -24.02 -4.40
N LYS A 85 11.14 -25.03 -5.16
CA LYS A 85 10.99 -25.05 -6.62
C LYS A 85 9.72 -25.81 -7.01
N TYR A 86 8.86 -25.14 -7.77
CA TYR A 86 7.63 -25.69 -8.31
C TYR A 86 7.70 -25.73 -9.83
N CYS A 87 6.91 -26.61 -10.42
CA CYS A 87 6.77 -26.80 -11.86
C CYS A 87 6.04 -25.59 -12.44
N ASP A 88 6.61 -25.01 -13.50
CA ASP A 88 6.07 -23.79 -14.12
C ASP A 88 4.75 -24.09 -14.88
N LEU A 89 4.46 -25.36 -15.19
CA LEU A 89 3.26 -25.81 -15.91
C LEU A 89 2.12 -26.27 -14.98
N THR A 90 2.46 -27.09 -13.98
CA THR A 90 1.46 -27.82 -13.18
C THR A 90 1.40 -27.37 -11.72
N GLY A 91 2.37 -26.59 -11.24
CA GLY A 91 2.44 -26.14 -9.84
C GLY A 91 2.88 -27.20 -8.82
N PHE A 92 3.10 -28.46 -9.21
CA PHE A 92 3.67 -29.47 -8.32
C PHE A 92 5.15 -29.21 -8.02
N LYS A 93 5.70 -29.82 -6.95
CA LYS A 93 7.12 -29.70 -6.62
C LYS A 93 7.97 -30.16 -7.81
N ALA A 94 8.88 -29.29 -8.27
CA ALA A 94 9.77 -29.59 -9.38
C ALA A 94 11.13 -30.07 -8.86
N ASN A 95 11.54 -31.25 -9.32
CA ASN A 95 12.85 -31.82 -9.00
C ASN A 95 13.90 -31.43 -10.05
N TYR A 96 13.48 -31.01 -11.25
CA TYR A 96 14.36 -30.80 -12.39
C TYR A 96 14.11 -29.47 -13.10
N THR A 97 15.11 -29.03 -13.86
CA THR A 97 15.08 -27.79 -14.66
C THR A 97 15.71 -28.06 -16.02
N ASP A 98 15.05 -27.61 -17.08
CA ASP A 98 15.54 -27.80 -18.44
C ASP A 98 16.69 -26.83 -18.75
N PRO A 99 17.88 -27.28 -19.20
CA PRO A 99 18.99 -26.38 -19.50
C PRO A 99 18.75 -25.43 -20.67
N LYS A 100 17.87 -25.79 -21.62
CA LYS A 100 17.58 -24.95 -22.80
C LYS A 100 16.59 -23.83 -22.47
N THR A 101 15.43 -24.17 -21.90
CA THR A 101 14.37 -23.20 -21.61
C THR A 101 14.45 -22.60 -20.20
N ARG A 102 15.25 -23.18 -19.30
CA ARG A 102 15.31 -22.86 -17.86
C ARG A 102 14.00 -23.05 -17.10
N LEU A 103 13.00 -23.67 -17.71
CA LEU A 103 11.73 -23.98 -17.05
C LEU A 103 11.84 -25.21 -16.15
N ARG A 104 11.06 -25.19 -15.07
CA ARG A 104 11.04 -26.23 -14.03
C ARG A 104 9.93 -27.23 -14.31
N PHE A 105 10.23 -28.51 -14.17
CA PHE A 105 9.26 -29.59 -14.41
C PHE A 105 9.30 -30.67 -13.31
N CYS A 106 8.17 -31.37 -13.13
CA CYS A 106 8.01 -32.42 -12.12
C CYS A 106 8.01 -33.85 -12.70
N SER A 107 7.53 -34.04 -13.93
CA SER A 107 7.32 -35.36 -14.55
C SER A 107 7.83 -35.39 -16.00
N PRO A 108 8.11 -36.59 -16.56
CA PRO A 108 8.53 -36.71 -17.96
C PRO A 108 7.44 -36.28 -18.95
N GLU A 109 6.16 -36.41 -18.58
CA GLU A 109 5.04 -35.92 -19.40
C GLU A 109 5.04 -34.39 -19.50
N ALA A 110 5.22 -33.70 -18.36
CA ALA A 110 5.37 -32.26 -18.34
C ALA A 110 6.58 -31.81 -19.16
N PHE A 111 7.68 -32.56 -19.15
CA PHE A 111 8.86 -32.28 -19.98
C PHE A 111 8.59 -32.40 -21.48
N ARG A 112 7.80 -33.40 -21.91
CA ARG A 112 7.41 -33.54 -23.33
C ARG A 112 6.58 -32.34 -23.79
N PHE A 113 5.60 -31.94 -22.98
CA PHE A 113 4.79 -30.75 -23.26
C PHE A 113 5.63 -29.48 -23.26
N LEU A 114 6.58 -29.36 -22.32
CA LEU A 114 7.51 -28.22 -22.25
C LEU A 114 8.28 -28.03 -23.57
N ARG A 115 8.71 -29.14 -24.19
CA ARG A 115 9.49 -29.13 -25.43
C ARG A 115 8.67 -28.84 -26.69
N SER A 116 7.35 -29.01 -26.64
CA SER A 116 6.46 -28.61 -27.74
C SER A 116 6.01 -27.15 -27.66
N LEU A 117 6.30 -26.45 -26.55
CA LEU A 117 5.94 -25.05 -26.41
C LEU A 117 6.79 -24.12 -27.30
N PRO A 118 6.18 -23.10 -27.91
CA PRO A 118 6.92 -22.07 -28.63
C PRO A 118 7.65 -21.12 -27.66
N GLU A 119 8.72 -20.48 -28.15
CA GLU A 119 9.63 -19.67 -27.31
C GLU A 119 8.95 -18.50 -26.59
N HIS A 120 7.95 -17.85 -27.19
CA HIS A 120 7.20 -16.77 -26.53
C HIS A 120 6.48 -17.26 -25.26
N ARG A 121 5.88 -18.45 -25.30
CA ARG A 121 5.21 -19.05 -24.13
C ARG A 121 6.22 -19.39 -23.04
N VAL A 122 7.41 -19.84 -23.43
CA VAL A 122 8.49 -20.10 -22.48
C VAL A 122 8.86 -18.82 -21.74
N GLN A 123 8.96 -17.70 -22.45
CA GLN A 123 9.20 -16.40 -21.84
C GLN A 123 8.06 -15.94 -20.93
N ASP A 124 6.80 -16.14 -21.34
CA ASP A 124 5.63 -15.87 -20.49
C ASP A 124 5.70 -16.64 -19.17
N PHE A 125 6.07 -17.93 -19.20
CA PHE A 125 6.23 -18.72 -17.98
C PHE A 125 7.42 -18.25 -17.11
N LEU A 126 8.51 -17.79 -17.72
CA LEU A 126 9.65 -17.25 -16.99
C LEU A 126 9.35 -15.89 -16.33
N SER A 127 8.55 -15.05 -16.98
CA SER A 127 8.18 -13.72 -16.49
C SER A 127 7.35 -13.79 -15.20
N LEU A 128 6.45 -14.78 -15.10
CA LEU A 128 5.61 -15.01 -13.90
C LEU A 128 6.42 -15.17 -12.61
N ARG A 129 7.60 -15.79 -12.69
CA ARG A 129 8.53 -15.94 -11.56
C ARG A 129 9.75 -15.03 -11.62
N GLN A 130 9.69 -13.97 -12.44
CA GLN A 130 10.73 -12.97 -12.62
C GLN A 130 12.10 -13.57 -12.97
N ALA A 131 12.11 -14.62 -13.80
CA ALA A 131 13.31 -15.31 -14.24
C ALA A 131 13.59 -15.14 -15.74
N GLU A 132 12.87 -14.23 -16.38
CA GLU A 132 13.07 -13.85 -17.78
C GLU A 132 14.45 -13.19 -17.97
N ALA A 133 15.18 -13.59 -19.01
CA ALA A 133 16.42 -12.93 -19.36
C ALA A 133 16.09 -11.57 -20.02
N ARG A 134 16.29 -10.47 -19.29
CA ARG A 134 16.22 -9.12 -19.88
C ARG A 134 17.54 -8.81 -20.56
N LEU A 135 17.51 -8.71 -21.88
CA LEU A 135 18.59 -8.11 -22.65
C LEU A 135 18.65 -6.61 -22.28
N LYS A 136 19.83 -6.15 -21.88
CA LYS A 136 20.09 -4.74 -21.56
C LYS A 136 20.44 -3.98 -22.84
#